data_AF-A0A836VB51-F1
#
_entry.id   AF-A0A836VB51-F1
#
_cell.length_a   1.000
_cell.length_b   1.000
_cell.length_c   1.000
_cell.angle_alpha   90.00
_cell.angle_beta   90.00
_cell.angle_gamma   90.00
#
_symmetry.space_group_name_H-M   'P 1'
#
loop_
_entity.id
_entity.type
_entity.pdbx_description
1 polymer ?
#
loop_
_entity_poly.entity_id
_entity_poly.type
_entity_poly.pdbx_seq_one_letter_code
_entity_poly.pdbx_strand_id
1 'polypeptide(L)'
;MPKKQTDPIRTRLAVEDRYKFEQICRAEGKTETELARKALLQFIDSYDKKAEDNARDRLADILEAMQLDRKKDTERLAKLAARTLIDVGTIQQVFYKRASEKDRDDLWDEARRNALERLRKKRKGGDPEATEIVSDAVGS
;
A
#
# COMPACT_ATOMS: atom_id res chain seq x y z
N MET A 1 -17.45 -49.05 -15.88
CA MET A 1 -16.27 -48.18 -15.66
C MET A 1 -15.46 -48.78 -14.52
N PRO A 2 -14.15 -49.03 -14.67
CA PRO A 2 -13.35 -49.55 -13.57
C PRO A 2 -13.31 -48.53 -12.43
N LYS A 3 -13.45 -48.98 -11.18
CA LYS A 3 -13.37 -48.12 -9.99
C LYS A 3 -12.00 -47.44 -9.98
N LYS A 4 -11.97 -46.10 -10.04
CA LYS A 4 -10.78 -45.25 -9.88
C LYS A 4 -10.32 -45.25 -8.42
N GLN A 5 -9.91 -46.40 -7.88
CA GLN A 5 -9.29 -46.47 -6.57
C GLN A 5 -7.77 -46.53 -6.75
N THR A 6 -7.06 -45.65 -6.04
CA THR A 6 -5.60 -45.64 -5.96
C THR A 6 -5.12 -46.64 -4.91
N ASP A 7 -3.85 -47.02 -4.99
CA ASP A 7 -3.23 -47.93 -4.04
C ASP A 7 -3.30 -47.40 -2.59
N PRO A 8 -3.47 -48.28 -1.59
CA PRO A 8 -3.58 -47.88 -0.20
C PRO A 8 -2.22 -47.39 0.34
N ILE A 9 -2.23 -46.23 0.98
CA ILE A 9 -1.08 -45.69 1.71
C ILE A 9 -0.92 -46.49 3.01
N ARG A 10 0.24 -47.12 3.23
CA ARG A 10 0.55 -47.91 4.43
C ARG A 10 1.68 -47.28 5.20
N THR A 11 1.47 -47.02 6.49
CA THR A 11 2.50 -46.49 7.38
C THR A 11 2.43 -47.20 8.74
N ARG A 12 3.55 -47.22 9.46
CA ARG A 12 3.62 -47.70 10.85
C ARG A 12 3.66 -46.49 11.76
N LEU A 13 2.74 -46.44 12.72
CA LEU A 13 2.75 -45.45 13.79
C LEU A 13 3.59 -45.96 14.97
N ALA A 14 4.17 -45.03 15.72
CA ALA A 14 4.72 -45.34 17.04
C ALA A 14 3.60 -45.86 17.95
N VAL A 15 3.95 -46.69 18.93
CA VAL A 15 2.97 -47.33 19.84
C VAL A 15 2.13 -46.29 20.59
N GLU A 16 2.75 -45.19 21.01
CA GLU A 16 2.07 -44.09 21.71
C GLU A 16 1.08 -43.35 20.80
N ASP A 17 1.46 -43.09 19.54
CA ASP A 17 0.62 -42.39 18.58
C ASP A 17 -0.54 -43.26 18.10
N ARG A 18 -0.30 -44.58 17.97
CA ARG A 18 -1.35 -45.57 17.72
C ARG A 18 -2.41 -45.51 18.81
N TYR A 19 -2.00 -45.48 20.08
CA TYR A 19 -2.93 -45.43 21.21
C TYR A 19 -3.77 -44.14 21.21
N LYS A 20 -3.14 -42.98 20.99
CA LYS A 20 -3.85 -41.70 20.84
C LYS A 20 -4.83 -41.73 19.67
N PHE A 21 -4.42 -42.28 18.53
CA PHE A 21 -5.26 -42.38 17.35
C PHE A 21 -6.51 -43.25 17.60
N GLU A 22 -6.35 -44.38 18.29
CA GLU A 22 -7.47 -45.24 18.68
C GLU A 22 -8.42 -44.56 19.68
N GLN A 23 -7.90 -43.79 20.63
CA GLN A 23 -8.73 -42.97 21.53
C GLN A 23 -9.59 -41.97 20.76
N ILE A 24 -9.00 -41.28 19.78
CA ILE A 24 -9.72 -40.31 18.94
C ILE A 24 -10.75 -41.02 18.06
N CYS A 25 -10.44 -42.19 17.50
CA CYS A 25 -11.39 -43.00 16.74
C CYS A 25 -12.63 -43.33 17.59
N ARG A 26 -12.41 -43.76 18.84
CA ARG A 26 -13.49 -44.07 19.80
C ARG A 26 -14.29 -42.83 20.17
N ALA A 27 -13.64 -41.70 20.40
CA ALA A 27 -14.28 -40.44 20.76
C ALA A 27 -15.15 -39.87 19.62
N GLU A 28 -14.66 -39.92 18.38
CA GLU A 28 -15.42 -39.45 17.19
C GLU A 28 -16.39 -40.50 16.63
N GLY A 29 -16.38 -41.74 17.14
CA GLY A 29 -17.21 -42.84 16.64
C GLY A 29 -16.89 -43.27 15.21
N LYS A 30 -15.64 -43.10 14.76
CA LYS A 30 -15.20 -43.34 13.38
C LYS A 30 -14.28 -44.54 13.27
N THR A 31 -14.25 -45.14 12.09
CA THR A 31 -13.24 -46.16 11.77
C THR A 31 -11.85 -45.55 11.61
N GLU A 32 -10.82 -46.36 11.85
CA GLU A 32 -9.41 -45.93 11.68
C GLU A 32 -9.17 -45.31 10.28
N THR A 33 -9.75 -45.93 9.25
CA THR A 33 -9.62 -45.48 7.85
C THR A 33 -10.28 -44.13 7.61
N GLU A 34 -11.46 -43.89 8.18
CA GLU A 34 -12.17 -42.61 8.03
C GLU A 34 -11.46 -41.47 8.75
N LEU A 35 -10.96 -41.73 9.96
CA LEU A 35 -10.19 -40.74 10.70
C LEU A 35 -8.87 -40.43 10.00
N ALA A 36 -8.16 -41.46 9.51
CA ALA A 36 -6.92 -41.28 8.76
C ALA A 36 -7.14 -40.45 7.49
N ARG A 37 -8.22 -40.75 6.74
CA ARG A 37 -8.59 -39.97 5.55
C ARG A 37 -8.92 -38.52 5.90
N LYS A 38 -9.69 -38.27 6.95
CA LYS A 38 -10.02 -36.91 7.43
C LYS A 38 -8.76 -36.13 7.81
N ALA A 39 -7.87 -36.74 8.60
CA ALA A 39 -6.64 -36.10 9.03
C ALA A 39 -5.70 -35.77 7.85
N LEU A 40 -5.57 -36.70 6.89
CA LEU A 40 -4.76 -36.48 5.69
C LEU A 40 -5.30 -35.33 4.84
N LEU A 41 -6.63 -35.29 4.61
CA LEU A 41 -7.26 -34.21 3.85
C LEU A 41 -7.08 -32.86 4.56
N GLN A 42 -7.27 -32.81 5.88
CA GLN A 42 -7.02 -31.60 6.65
C GLN A 42 -5.57 -31.14 6.57
N PHE A 43 -4.62 -32.08 6.61
CA PHE A 43 -3.21 -31.75 6.46
C PHE A 43 -2.92 -31.14 5.09
N ILE A 44 -3.40 -31.77 4.01
CA ILE A 44 -3.23 -31.28 2.63
C ILE A 44 -3.85 -29.88 2.48
N ASP A 45 -5.11 -29.71 2.88
CA ASP A 45 -5.82 -28.42 2.82
C ASP A 45 -5.09 -27.33 3.64
N SER A 46 -4.54 -27.69 4.80
CA SER A 46 -3.78 -26.76 5.63
C SER A 46 -2.42 -26.40 5.04
N TYR A 47 -1.80 -27.33 4.30
CA TYR A 47 -0.52 -27.11 3.67
C TYR A 47 -0.65 -26.13 2.51
N ASP A 48 -1.68 -26.29 1.68
CA ASP A 48 -1.99 -25.37 0.58
C ASP A 48 -2.35 -23.98 1.10
N LYS A 49 -3.19 -23.91 2.15
CA LYS A 49 -3.51 -22.63 2.80
C LYS A 49 -2.28 -21.91 3.35
N LYS A 50 -1.38 -22.62 4.05
CA LYS A 50 -0.13 -22.02 4.56
C LYS A 50 0.77 -21.49 3.45
N ALA A 51 0.83 -22.19 2.32
CA ALA A 51 1.61 -21.72 1.17
C ALA A 51 1.02 -20.43 0.57
N GLU A 52 -0.31 -20.35 0.44
CA GLU A 52 -1.01 -19.14 0.00
C GLU A 52 -0.87 -17.98 1.00
N ASP A 53 -1.03 -18.25 2.29
CA ASP A 53 -0.94 -17.22 3.33
C ASP A 53 0.48 -16.64 3.40
N ASN A 54 1.51 -17.49 3.34
CA ASN A 54 2.91 -17.03 3.24
C ASN A 54 3.16 -16.17 1.99
N ALA A 55 2.49 -16.47 0.87
CA ALA A 55 2.61 -15.66 -0.34
C ALA A 55 1.89 -14.30 -0.19
N ARG A 56 0.72 -14.28 0.46
CA ARG A 56 -0.02 -13.04 0.76
C ARG A 56 0.73 -12.15 1.73
N ASP A 57 1.30 -12.70 2.79
CA ASP A 57 2.05 -11.95 3.80
C ASP A 57 3.28 -11.28 3.17
N ARG A 58 4.05 -12.01 2.35
CA ARG A 58 5.17 -11.43 1.58
C ARG A 58 4.73 -10.29 0.66
N LEU A 59 3.56 -10.42 0.04
CA LEU A 59 3.05 -9.40 -0.88
C LEU A 59 2.57 -8.16 -0.12
N ALA A 60 1.99 -8.34 1.08
CA ALA A 60 1.64 -7.25 1.98
C ALA A 60 2.89 -6.49 2.47
N ASP A 61 3.94 -7.20 2.91
CA ASP A 61 5.20 -6.60 3.37
C ASP A 61 5.86 -5.76 2.26
N ILE A 62 5.88 -6.26 1.02
CA ILE A 62 6.43 -5.54 -0.14
C ILE A 62 5.61 -4.26 -0.42
N LEU A 63 4.28 -4.35 -0.38
CA LEU A 63 3.40 -3.20 -0.59
C LEU A 63 3.60 -2.14 0.49
N GLU A 64 3.72 -2.55 1.75
CA GLU A 64 3.96 -1.64 2.87
C GLU A 64 5.32 -0.94 2.72
N ALA A 65 6.39 -1.68 2.41
CA ALA A 65 7.71 -1.12 2.16
C ALA A 65 7.70 -0.09 1.02
N MET A 66 7.03 -0.40 -0.10
CA MET A 66 6.88 0.54 -1.23
C MET A 66 6.06 1.79 -0.85
N GLN A 67 5.08 1.68 0.04
CA GLN A 67 4.31 2.84 0.51
C GLN A 67 5.14 3.71 1.46
N LEU A 68 5.91 3.09 2.36
CA LEU A 68 6.82 3.77 3.27
C LEU A 68 7.90 4.55 2.51
N ASP A 69 8.53 3.94 1.50
CA ASP A 69 9.55 4.60 0.69
C ASP A 69 8.96 5.76 -0.11
N ARG A 70 7.77 5.58 -0.71
CA ARG A 70 7.05 6.68 -1.35
C ARG A 70 6.77 7.84 -0.40
N LYS A 71 6.34 7.56 0.84
CA LYS A 71 6.10 8.62 1.85
C LYS A 71 7.38 9.36 2.23
N LYS A 72 8.50 8.64 2.42
CA LYS A 72 9.79 9.26 2.73
C LYS A 72 10.28 10.16 1.60
N ASP A 73 10.14 9.71 0.36
CA ASP A 73 10.54 10.50 -0.81
C ASP A 73 9.63 11.72 -1.03
N THR A 74 8.31 11.57 -0.85
CA THR A 74 7.39 12.72 -0.95
C THR A 74 7.64 13.74 0.15
N GLU A 75 7.88 13.32 1.39
CA GLU A 75 8.26 14.22 2.48
C GLU A 75 9.57 14.96 2.21
N ARG A 76 10.57 14.26 1.66
CA ARG A 76 11.86 14.87 1.31
C ARG A 76 11.69 15.94 0.23
N LEU A 77 10.91 15.64 -0.82
CA LEU A 77 10.60 16.60 -1.88
C LEU A 77 9.81 17.80 -1.36
N ALA A 78 8.83 17.57 -0.49
CA ALA A 78 8.06 18.62 0.15
C ALA A 78 8.94 19.55 0.99
N LYS A 79 9.87 19.00 1.78
CA LYS A 79 10.84 19.79 2.58
C LYS A 79 11.76 20.63 1.70
N LEU A 80 12.27 20.06 0.60
CA LEU A 80 13.12 20.79 -0.36
C LEU A 80 12.36 21.94 -1.04
N ALA A 81 11.13 21.67 -1.49
CA ALA A 81 10.26 22.68 -2.09
C ALA A 81 9.93 23.80 -1.09
N ALA A 82 9.53 23.44 0.13
CA ALA A 82 9.20 24.41 1.18
C ALA A 82 10.38 25.34 1.50
N ARG A 83 11.59 24.79 1.68
CA ARG A 83 12.79 25.61 1.93
C ARG A 83 13.05 26.61 0.81
N THR A 84 12.99 26.15 -0.44
CA THR A 84 13.23 27.00 -1.60
C THR A 84 12.18 28.10 -1.72
N LEU A 85 10.92 27.79 -1.43
CA LEU A 85 9.83 28.77 -1.46
C LEU A 85 9.97 29.82 -0.35
N ILE A 86 10.43 29.43 0.84
CA ILE A 86 10.72 30.37 1.94
C ILE A 86 11.85 31.33 1.55
N ASP A 87 12.93 30.83 0.94
CA ASP A 87 14.05 31.66 0.49
C ASP A 87 13.60 32.67 -0.58
N VAL A 88 12.81 32.22 -1.57
CA VAL A 88 12.24 33.09 -2.61
C VAL A 88 11.32 34.15 -2.00
N GLY A 89 10.41 33.76 -1.10
CA GLY A 89 9.51 34.69 -0.42
C GLY A 89 10.25 35.73 0.40
N THR A 90 11.33 35.32 1.09
CA THR A 90 12.20 36.23 1.86
C THR A 90 12.88 37.24 0.95
N ILE A 91 13.45 36.80 -0.18
CA ILE A 91 14.08 37.69 -1.16
C ILE A 91 13.06 38.69 -1.73
N GLN A 92 11.88 38.20 -2.12
CA GLN A 92 10.79 39.06 -2.62
C GLN A 92 10.36 40.09 -1.57
N GLN A 93 10.27 39.70 -0.30
CA GLN A 93 9.93 40.61 0.80
C GLN A 93 10.98 41.71 0.99
N VAL A 94 12.27 41.37 0.82
CA VAL A 94 13.36 42.38 0.87
C VAL A 94 13.20 43.40 -0.26
N PHE A 95 12.92 42.96 -1.48
CA PHE A 95 12.67 43.88 -2.60
C PHE A 95 11.43 44.74 -2.38
N TYR A 96 10.33 44.15 -1.92
CA TYR A 96 9.10 44.88 -1.63
C TYR A 96 9.31 45.97 -0.57
N LYS A 97 10.02 45.64 0.53
CA LYS A 97 10.35 46.62 1.57
C LYS A 97 11.23 47.76 1.07
N ARG A 98 12.09 47.51 0.08
CA ARG A 98 12.98 48.52 -0.52
C ARG A 98 12.32 49.36 -1.62
N ALA A 99 11.22 48.89 -2.20
CA ALA A 99 10.44 49.65 -3.18
C ALA A 99 9.76 50.88 -2.54
N SER A 100 9.54 51.92 -3.33
CA SER A 100 8.77 53.09 -2.91
C SER A 100 7.30 52.72 -2.69
N GLU A 101 6.58 53.44 -1.84
CA GLU A 101 5.15 53.14 -1.58
C GLU A 101 4.30 53.14 -2.85
N LYS A 102 4.65 53.97 -3.83
CA LYS A 102 3.96 54.03 -5.13
C LYS A 102 4.21 52.79 -6.00
N ASP A 103 5.42 52.22 -5.94
CA ASP A 103 5.80 51.08 -6.79
C ASP A 103 5.39 49.74 -6.19
N ARG A 104 5.04 49.70 -4.89
CA ARG A 104 4.66 48.47 -4.18
C ARG A 104 3.38 47.85 -4.70
N ASP A 105 2.39 48.68 -5.03
CA ASP A 105 1.11 48.22 -5.56
C ASP A 105 1.29 47.66 -6.97
N ASP A 106 2.06 48.35 -7.81
CA ASP A 106 2.40 47.88 -9.17
C ASP A 106 3.18 46.56 -9.14
N LEU A 107 4.17 46.43 -8.25
CA LEU A 107 4.93 45.19 -8.05
C LEU A 107 4.06 44.03 -7.56
N TRP A 108 3.07 44.32 -6.70
CA TRP A 108 2.13 43.33 -6.20
C TRP A 108 1.22 42.81 -7.32
N ASP A 109 0.66 43.72 -8.11
CA ASP A 109 -0.20 43.38 -9.24
C ASP A 109 0.55 42.62 -10.34
N GLU A 110 1.78 43.01 -10.63
CA GLU A 110 2.64 42.29 -11.57
C GLU A 110 2.96 40.87 -11.06
N ALA A 111 3.34 40.73 -9.79
CA ALA A 111 3.62 39.43 -9.18
C ALA A 111 2.38 38.51 -9.21
N ARG A 112 1.19 39.04 -8.88
CA ARG A 112 -0.09 38.30 -8.93
C ARG A 112 -0.42 37.87 -10.35
N ARG A 113 -0.31 38.76 -11.33
CA ARG A 113 -0.56 38.45 -12.75
C ARG A 113 0.35 37.36 -13.28
N ASN A 114 1.65 37.49 -13.00
CA ASN A 114 2.65 36.48 -13.39
C ASN A 114 2.39 35.11 -12.71
N ALA A 115 1.93 35.10 -11.45
CA ALA A 115 1.54 33.87 -10.77
C ALA A 115 0.31 33.21 -11.44
N LEU A 116 -0.73 33.99 -11.73
CA LEU A 116 -1.94 33.51 -12.41
C LEU A 116 -1.63 32.99 -13.82
N GLU A 117 -0.77 33.65 -14.58
CA GLU A 117 -0.34 33.16 -15.89
C GLU A 117 0.38 31.81 -15.82
N ARG A 118 1.29 31.64 -14.86
CA ARG A 118 1.96 30.34 -14.64
C ARG A 118 0.97 29.24 -14.29
N LEU A 119 -0.01 29.54 -13.43
CA LEU A 119 -1.08 28.60 -13.07
C LEU A 119 -1.95 28.24 -14.28
N ARG A 120 -2.35 29.22 -15.08
CA ARG A 120 -3.11 29.02 -16.32
C ARG A 120 -2.35 28.19 -17.35
N LYS A 121 -1.02 28.34 -17.45
CA LYS A 121 -0.18 27.51 -18.33
C LYS A 121 -0.11 26.06 -17.85
N LYS A 122 -0.04 25.82 -16.54
CA LYS A 122 -0.07 24.47 -15.94
C LYS A 122 -1.43 23.77 -16.04
N ARG A 123 -2.53 24.51 -16.20
CA ARG A 123 -3.89 23.98 -16.41
C ARG A 123 -4.01 23.09 -17.66
N LYS A 124 -3.14 23.26 -18.67
CA LYS A 124 -3.16 22.45 -19.89
C LYS A 124 -2.37 21.15 -19.70
N GLY A 125 -3.05 20.08 -19.26
CA GLY A 125 -2.53 18.71 -19.28
C GLY A 125 -2.17 18.07 -17.93
N GLY A 126 -2.69 18.60 -16.81
CA GLY A 126 -2.45 18.05 -15.47
C GLY A 126 -3.58 17.15 -14.95
N ASP A 127 -3.31 16.48 -13.82
CA ASP A 127 -4.26 15.74 -12.99
C ASP A 127 -5.56 16.56 -12.76
N PRO A 128 -6.76 15.98 -12.96
CA PRO A 128 -8.04 16.66 -12.75
C PRO A 128 -8.17 17.34 -11.38
N GLU A 129 -7.69 16.68 -10.32
CA GLU A 129 -7.84 17.16 -8.93
C GLU A 129 -6.93 18.38 -8.66
N ALA A 130 -5.71 18.34 -9.19
CA ALA A 130 -4.80 19.50 -9.16
C ALA A 130 -5.31 20.65 -10.05
N THR A 131 -6.05 20.34 -11.11
CA THR A 131 -6.62 21.33 -12.03
C THR A 131 -7.81 22.07 -11.40
N GLU A 132 -8.59 21.38 -10.55
CA GLU A 132 -9.73 21.95 -9.82
C GLU A 132 -9.27 22.94 -8.73
N ILE A 133 -8.28 22.56 -7.90
CA ILE A 133 -7.67 23.45 -6.90
C ILE A 133 -7.11 24.73 -7.55
N VAL A 134 -6.47 24.59 -8.71
CA VAL A 134 -5.94 25.73 -9.47
C VAL A 134 -7.07 26.57 -10.08
N SER A 135 -8.20 25.96 -10.45
CA SER A 135 -9.36 26.66 -10.99
C SER A 135 -10.00 27.56 -9.94
N ASP A 136 -10.18 27.08 -8.71
CA ASP A 136 -10.76 27.85 -7.60
C ASP A 136 -9.87 29.04 -7.20
N ALA A 137 -8.55 28.82 -7.15
CA ALA A 137 -7.58 29.86 -6.83
C ALA A 137 -7.40 30.94 -7.92
N VAL A 138 -7.79 30.64 -9.18
CA VAL A 138 -7.70 31.57 -10.32
C VAL A 138 -9.05 32.26 -10.62
N GLY A 139 -10.16 31.70 -10.11
CA GLY A 139 -11.53 32.19 -10.33
C GLY A 139 -12.01 33.27 -9.34
N SER A 140 -11.21 33.59 -8.31
CA SER A 140 -11.47 34.64 -7.30
C SER A 140 -10.49 35.82 -7.39
#